data_AF-A0A3Q1F8X4-F1
#
_entry.id   AF-A0A3Q1F8X4-F1
#
_cell.length_a   1.000
_cell.length_b   1.000
_cell.length_c   1.000
_cell.angle_alpha   90.00
_cell.angle_beta   90.00
_cell.angle_gamma   90.00
#
_symmetry.space_group_name_H-M   'P 1'
#
loop_
_entity.id
_entity.type
_entity.pdbx_description
1 polymer ?
#
loop_
_entity_poly.entity_id
_entity_poly.type
_entity_poly.pdbx_seq_one_letter_code
_entity_poly.pdbx_strand_id
1 'polypeptide(L)'
;MKMILLRKFRVLILMVFLIACSMHIMIDLLPKLERHGNSGCSCSHTPSQEPQSWGKQGWPNKHTLRILQDFSNEPSSNVSSHSLERIPAPGDKTQALKRLEHPGQQLRGDRKRQFMQDAAVTKNLPVKGSRLSALYEHPLYRRSLPALTDEDTLFNVNTDIRFDPKAAEDQAWTGEGTMEEFSPTGELTADSYPNWLRFHIGINRYELYSRHNPVIDALLKDLVSQRITSVAMKSGGTQLKLIMTFQNYGQALFKPMKQTREQETPPDFFYFSDFERHNAEIAAFHLDKILDFRRVPPVAGRLVNMTKEIRDVTRDKKLWRTFFISPANNVCFYGECSYYCSTEHALCGKPDQIEGSLAAFLPDLALAKRKTWRNPWRRSYHKRKKAEWEVDPDYCEEVKQTPPYDSGTRLLDIMDMTIFDFLMGNMDRHHYETFEKFGNETFIIHLDNGRGFGKHSHDEMSILVPLTQCCRVRKSTHLRLQLLAKEEYKLSMLMAESLVRDRLSPILIQPHLDAMDRRLRHVLKVLSECVEKEGYSYVVEDDLQGHGSDHAHNGPRRR
;
A
#
# COMPACT_ATOMS: atom_id res chain seq x y z
N MET A 1 -36.80 15.53 59.90
CA MET A 1 -36.81 14.21 59.21
C MET A 1 -36.05 14.15 57.88
N LYS A 2 -36.14 15.14 56.97
CA LYS A 2 -35.50 15.08 55.63
C LYS A 2 -33.95 15.00 55.61
N MET A 3 -33.24 15.67 56.54
CA MET A 3 -31.76 15.64 56.55
C MET A 3 -31.13 14.33 57.05
N ILE A 4 -31.85 13.57 57.90
CA ILE A 4 -31.36 12.27 58.41
C ILE A 4 -31.46 11.20 57.32
N LEU A 5 -32.50 11.27 56.48
CA LEU A 5 -32.69 10.35 55.36
C LEU A 5 -31.60 10.52 54.28
N LEU A 6 -31.23 11.77 53.96
CA LEU A 6 -30.14 12.08 53.02
C LEU A 6 -28.77 11.62 53.52
N ARG A 7 -28.50 11.75 54.83
CA ARG A 7 -27.26 11.22 55.42
C ARG A 7 -27.21 9.69 55.38
N LYS A 8 -28.32 9.01 55.72
CA LYS A 8 -28.41 7.55 55.63
C LYS A 8 -28.26 7.05 54.19
N PHE A 9 -28.82 7.76 53.21
CA PHE A 9 -28.69 7.43 51.79
C PHE A 9 -27.25 7.59 51.27
N ARG A 10 -26.55 8.66 51.68
CA ARG A 10 -25.13 8.85 51.33
C ARG A 10 -24.21 7.80 51.95
N VAL A 11 -24.49 7.38 53.19
CA VAL A 11 -23.77 6.28 53.85
C VAL A 11 -24.04 4.96 53.13
N LEU A 12 -25.27 4.72 52.66
CA LEU A 12 -25.61 3.53 51.89
C LEU A 12 -24.84 3.47 50.57
N ILE A 13 -24.77 4.59 49.84
CA ILE A 13 -24.02 4.69 48.58
C ILE A 13 -22.52 4.44 48.81
N LEU A 14 -21.94 5.03 49.87
CA LEU A 14 -20.54 4.79 50.23
C LEU A 14 -20.28 3.33 50.57
N MET A 15 -21.20 2.67 51.29
CA MET A 15 -21.07 1.24 51.61
C MET A 15 -21.16 0.36 50.37
N VAL A 16 -22.08 0.66 49.44
CA VAL A 16 -22.18 -0.07 48.15
C VAL A 16 -20.91 0.12 47.32
N PHE A 17 -20.36 1.33 47.28
CA PHE A 17 -19.13 1.61 46.54
C PHE A 17 -17.92 0.88 47.16
N LEU A 18 -17.83 0.83 48.49
CA LEU A 18 -16.79 0.08 49.19
C LEU A 18 -16.88 -1.43 48.93
N ILE A 19 -18.10 -1.99 48.90
CA ILE A 19 -18.33 -3.41 48.58
C ILE A 19 -17.96 -3.71 47.12
N ALA A 20 -18.32 -2.82 46.18
CA ALA A 20 -17.94 -2.98 44.79
C ALA A 20 -16.41 -2.92 44.59
N CYS A 21 -15.73 -1.98 45.25
CA CYS A 21 -14.27 -1.90 45.23
C CYS A 21 -13.60 -3.13 45.83
N SER A 22 -14.09 -3.65 46.97
CA SER A 22 -13.52 -4.85 47.58
C SER A 22 -13.77 -6.11 46.73
N MET A 23 -14.92 -6.21 46.05
CA MET A 23 -15.18 -7.29 45.10
C MET A 23 -14.27 -7.24 43.87
N HIS A 24 -14.03 -6.06 43.30
CA HIS A 24 -13.07 -5.89 42.21
C HIS A 24 -11.64 -6.26 42.63
N ILE A 25 -11.22 -5.84 43.83
CA ILE A 25 -9.92 -6.21 44.38
C ILE A 25 -9.81 -7.73 44.57
N MET A 26 -10.88 -8.39 45.05
CA MET A 26 -10.88 -9.84 45.26
C MET A 26 -10.83 -10.62 43.93
N ILE A 27 -11.58 -10.17 42.91
CA ILE A 27 -11.59 -10.77 41.57
C ILE A 27 -10.22 -10.62 40.88
N ASP A 28 -9.52 -9.50 41.09
CA ASP A 28 -8.17 -9.28 40.53
C ASP A 28 -7.06 -10.02 41.29
N LEU A 29 -7.28 -10.38 42.56
CA LEU A 29 -6.32 -11.11 43.40
C LEU A 29 -6.48 -12.63 43.32
N LEU A 30 -7.68 -13.15 43.05
CA LEU A 30 -7.96 -14.59 42.94
C LEU A 30 -7.09 -15.31 41.88
N PRO A 31 -6.87 -14.77 40.66
CA PRO A 31 -6.01 -15.40 39.65
C PRO A 31 -4.53 -15.44 40.04
N LYS A 32 -4.09 -14.59 40.98
CA LYS A 32 -2.69 -14.54 41.46
C LYS A 32 -2.42 -15.53 42.59
N LEU A 33 -3.45 -15.89 43.37
CA LEU A 33 -3.35 -16.88 44.45
C LEU A 33 -3.45 -18.32 43.91
N GLU A 34 -4.25 -18.59 42.89
CA GLU A 34 -4.30 -19.92 42.25
C GLU A 34 -2.98 -20.29 41.54
N ARG A 35 -2.21 -19.30 41.07
CA ARG A 35 -0.89 -19.55 40.46
C ARG A 35 0.23 -19.86 41.46
N HIS A 36 0.01 -19.68 42.76
CA HIS A 36 0.99 -20.00 43.82
C HIS A 36 0.65 -21.25 44.64
N GLY A 37 -0.42 -21.97 44.30
CA GLY A 37 -1.00 -23.04 45.14
C GLY A 37 -0.90 -24.47 44.60
N ASN A 38 -0.08 -24.77 43.58
CA ASN A 38 0.08 -26.15 43.08
C ASN A 38 1.55 -26.58 43.00
N SER A 39 2.15 -26.73 44.17
CA SER A 39 3.30 -27.62 44.39
C SER A 39 2.80 -28.91 45.03
N GLY A 40 2.81 -30.02 44.28
CA GLY A 40 2.48 -31.36 44.77
C GLY A 40 3.26 -32.43 43.99
N CYS A 41 4.15 -33.12 44.69
CA CYS A 41 5.16 -34.07 44.25
C CYS A 41 4.64 -35.37 43.59
N SER A 42 5.49 -36.03 42.80
CA SER A 42 5.84 -37.45 43.02
C SER A 42 7.21 -37.82 42.41
N CYS A 43 7.90 -38.75 43.07
CA CYS A 43 9.36 -38.94 43.11
C CYS A 43 9.88 -40.08 42.20
N SER A 44 11.19 -40.07 41.87
CA SER A 44 12.11 -41.22 42.07
C SER A 44 13.59 -40.84 41.86
N HIS A 45 14.46 -41.44 42.70
CA HIS A 45 15.90 -41.23 42.97
C HIS A 45 16.84 -41.59 41.78
N THR A 46 18.12 -41.19 41.64
CA THR A 46 19.32 -41.24 42.54
C THR A 46 20.53 -40.48 41.88
N PRO A 47 21.70 -40.26 42.54
CA PRO A 47 22.50 -39.02 42.48
C PRO A 47 23.91 -39.12 41.86
N SER A 48 24.58 -37.99 41.59
CA SER A 48 25.98 -37.74 42.02
C SER A 48 26.56 -36.36 41.63
N GLN A 49 27.22 -35.74 42.62
CA GLN A 49 28.37 -34.81 42.60
C GLN A 49 28.20 -33.34 42.14
N GLU A 50 28.19 -32.44 43.14
CA GLU A 50 28.85 -31.13 43.10
C GLU A 50 30.24 -31.22 43.76
N PRO A 51 31.10 -30.22 43.53
CA PRO A 51 31.60 -29.45 44.67
C PRO A 51 31.53 -27.91 44.52
N GLN A 52 30.90 -27.27 45.52
CA GLN A 52 31.30 -26.09 46.32
C GLN A 52 31.91 -24.85 45.61
N SER A 53 31.18 -23.72 45.57
CA SER A 53 31.17 -22.56 46.52
C SER A 53 32.38 -21.60 46.37
N TRP A 54 32.24 -20.28 46.14
CA TRP A 54 31.62 -19.25 47.00
C TRP A 54 31.23 -17.98 46.20
N GLY A 55 30.23 -17.24 46.71
CA GLY A 55 30.10 -15.79 46.46
C GLY A 55 28.67 -15.27 46.29
N LYS A 56 28.02 -14.84 47.38
CA LYS A 56 26.67 -14.25 47.44
C LYS A 56 26.59 -12.89 46.71
N GLN A 57 25.51 -12.64 45.95
CA GLN A 57 24.50 -11.57 46.15
C GLN A 57 23.57 -11.42 44.93
N GLY A 58 22.29 -11.12 45.20
CA GLY A 58 21.15 -11.46 44.35
C GLY A 58 20.83 -10.57 43.15
N TRP A 59 20.15 -11.17 42.17
CA TRP A 59 19.42 -10.60 41.02
C TRP A 59 17.99 -11.22 41.02
N PRO A 60 16.92 -10.60 40.46
CA PRO A 60 16.96 -9.99 39.12
C PRO A 60 16.05 -8.77 38.84
N ASN A 61 16.40 -8.01 37.80
CA ASN A 61 15.42 -7.56 36.80
C ASN A 61 16.07 -7.44 35.41
N LYS A 62 15.40 -8.00 34.40
CA LYS A 62 15.90 -8.21 33.04
C LYS A 62 15.86 -6.91 32.22
N HIS A 63 17.00 -6.51 31.66
CA HIS A 63 17.08 -5.56 30.55
C HIS A 63 17.82 -6.19 29.35
N THR A 64 17.21 -6.02 28.18
CA THR A 64 17.85 -5.70 26.89
C THR A 64 19.00 -6.59 26.40
N LEU A 65 18.70 -7.50 25.47
CA LEU A 65 19.74 -8.09 24.61
C LEU A 65 19.95 -7.19 23.37
N ARG A 66 21.02 -6.38 23.44
CA ARG A 66 21.79 -5.94 22.28
C ARG A 66 22.57 -7.14 21.73
N ILE A 67 22.52 -7.36 20.42
CA ILE A 67 23.64 -7.94 19.68
C ILE A 67 23.83 -7.08 18.44
N LEU A 68 24.86 -6.22 18.50
CA LEU A 68 25.55 -5.62 17.38
C LEU A 68 26.71 -6.56 17.05
N GLN A 69 26.95 -6.84 15.77
CA GLN A 69 28.25 -7.31 15.32
C GLN A 69 28.63 -6.54 14.06
N ASP A 70 29.47 -5.53 14.30
CA ASP A 70 30.32 -4.85 13.33
C ASP A 70 31.31 -5.85 12.72
N PHE A 71 31.56 -5.73 11.41
CA PHE A 71 32.84 -6.14 10.83
C PHE A 71 33.30 -5.08 9.84
N SER A 72 34.31 -4.31 10.24
CA SER A 72 35.26 -3.68 9.33
C SER A 72 36.63 -3.61 10.00
N ASN A 73 37.58 -4.24 9.30
CA ASN A 73 39.05 -4.14 9.34
C ASN A 73 39.84 -4.84 10.45
N GLU A 74 40.72 -5.76 10.02
CA GLU A 74 42.20 -5.67 10.19
C GLU A 74 42.91 -6.69 9.24
N PRO A 75 44.24 -6.54 8.99
CA PRO A 75 44.89 -6.84 7.71
C PRO A 75 45.73 -8.14 7.64
N SER A 76 46.14 -8.46 6.40
CA SER A 76 47.23 -9.35 5.99
C SER A 76 47.06 -10.88 6.16
N SER A 77 46.94 -11.57 5.02
CA SER A 77 47.69 -12.81 4.79
C SER A 77 47.81 -13.07 3.27
N ASN A 78 49.06 -13.28 2.86
CA ASN A 78 49.48 -13.59 1.50
C ASN A 78 48.92 -14.96 1.06
N VAL A 79 48.18 -15.01 -0.04
CA VAL A 79 48.11 -16.23 -0.88
C VAL A 79 48.09 -15.81 -2.36
N SER A 80 49.03 -16.41 -3.08
CA SER A 80 49.39 -16.21 -4.49
C SER A 80 48.25 -16.44 -5.48
N SER A 81 48.08 -15.50 -6.41
CA SER A 81 47.32 -15.67 -7.65
C SER A 81 48.25 -16.12 -8.78
N HIS A 82 47.95 -17.28 -9.36
CA HIS A 82 48.38 -17.65 -10.71
C HIS A 82 47.13 -18.02 -11.50
N SER A 83 46.71 -17.16 -12.42
CA SER A 83 46.04 -17.59 -13.64
C SER A 83 46.37 -16.61 -14.76
N LEU A 84 47.07 -17.18 -15.74
CA LEU A 84 47.35 -16.63 -17.04
C LEU A 84 46.04 -16.46 -17.81
N GLU A 85 45.84 -15.31 -18.46
CA GLU A 85 45.27 -15.29 -19.80
C GLU A 85 45.66 -13.99 -20.53
N ARG A 86 46.32 -14.19 -21.67
CA ARG A 86 46.87 -13.17 -22.57
C ARG A 86 45.76 -12.59 -23.43
N ILE A 87 45.75 -11.26 -23.52
CA ILE A 87 45.14 -10.49 -24.60
C ILE A 87 46.05 -10.58 -25.85
N PRO A 88 45.49 -10.55 -27.06
CA PRO A 88 46.01 -9.59 -28.04
C PRO A 88 44.93 -8.75 -28.73
N ALA A 89 45.34 -7.52 -29.03
CA ALA A 89 44.60 -6.45 -29.69
C ALA A 89 44.53 -6.65 -31.24
N PRO A 90 43.79 -5.78 -31.97
CA PRO A 90 43.10 -6.14 -33.22
C PRO A 90 43.91 -5.92 -34.50
N GLY A 91 43.56 -6.69 -35.54
CA GLY A 91 44.06 -6.54 -36.90
C GLY A 91 42.92 -6.48 -37.91
N ASP A 92 42.98 -5.43 -38.73
CA ASP A 92 42.12 -5.00 -39.82
C ASP A 92 42.01 -6.04 -40.96
N LYS A 93 40.83 -6.18 -41.60
CA LYS A 93 40.66 -6.47 -43.05
C LYS A 93 39.20 -6.62 -43.51
N THR A 94 38.91 -5.80 -44.49
CA THR A 94 37.72 -5.64 -45.33
C THR A 94 37.50 -6.75 -46.39
N GLN A 95 36.24 -6.83 -46.85
CA GLN A 95 35.73 -7.24 -48.18
C GLN A 95 35.39 -8.71 -48.51
N ALA A 96 34.07 -8.92 -48.62
CA ALA A 96 33.30 -9.33 -49.81
C ALA A 96 33.43 -10.75 -50.42
N LEU A 97 32.29 -11.46 -50.60
CA LEU A 97 31.62 -11.70 -51.91
C LEU A 97 30.43 -12.69 -51.85
N LYS A 98 29.32 -12.30 -52.52
CA LYS A 98 28.35 -13.04 -53.40
C LYS A 98 27.74 -14.38 -52.94
N ARG A 99 26.41 -14.54 -52.82
CA ARG A 99 25.30 -14.50 -53.83
C ARG A 99 25.32 -15.68 -54.81
N LEU A 100 24.30 -16.55 -54.74
CA LEU A 100 23.78 -17.39 -55.84
C LEU A 100 22.32 -17.81 -55.53
N GLU A 101 21.40 -17.44 -56.42
CA GLU A 101 20.02 -17.94 -56.53
C GLU A 101 19.93 -18.92 -57.72
N HIS A 102 18.77 -19.62 -57.82
CA HIS A 102 18.05 -20.18 -59.01
C HIS A 102 17.68 -21.70 -58.97
N PRO A 103 16.59 -22.17 -59.64
CA PRO A 103 15.32 -22.57 -58.96
C PRO A 103 14.63 -23.88 -59.48
N GLY A 104 13.49 -24.29 -58.88
CA GLY A 104 12.34 -24.87 -59.63
C GLY A 104 11.76 -26.28 -59.29
N GLN A 105 10.41 -26.36 -59.35
CA GLN A 105 9.45 -27.50 -59.55
C GLN A 105 8.94 -28.34 -58.34
N GLN A 106 7.64 -28.24 -57.94
CA GLN A 106 6.38 -28.95 -58.37
C GLN A 106 6.34 -30.45 -57.91
N LEU A 107 5.32 -31.07 -57.28
CA LEU A 107 3.84 -31.05 -57.34
C LEU A 107 3.18 -31.85 -56.15
N ARG A 108 1.94 -31.45 -55.77
CA ARG A 108 0.74 -32.19 -55.25
C ARG A 108 0.78 -33.21 -54.07
N GLY A 109 -0.15 -33.02 -53.10
CA GLY A 109 -1.06 -34.09 -52.64
C GLY A 109 -1.36 -34.28 -51.13
N ASP A 110 -2.51 -33.75 -50.68
CA ASP A 110 -3.47 -34.26 -49.67
C ASP A 110 -3.27 -34.26 -48.13
N ARG A 111 -4.16 -33.46 -47.49
CA ARG A 111 -5.07 -33.69 -46.34
C ARG A 111 -4.59 -34.07 -44.91
N LYS A 112 -5.02 -33.18 -43.99
CA LYS A 112 -5.31 -33.31 -42.53
C LYS A 112 -4.17 -33.14 -41.52
N ARG A 113 -4.07 -31.93 -40.95
CA ARG A 113 -3.95 -31.61 -39.50
C ARG A 113 -3.94 -30.08 -39.34
N GLN A 114 -5.07 -29.49 -38.95
CA GLN A 114 -5.17 -28.07 -38.61
C GLN A 114 -4.83 -27.89 -37.13
N PHE A 115 -3.58 -27.57 -36.84
CA PHE A 115 -3.13 -26.98 -35.57
C PHE A 115 -1.93 -26.08 -35.89
N MET A 116 -2.05 -24.81 -35.50
CA MET A 116 -1.01 -23.78 -35.44
C MET A 116 -0.25 -23.39 -36.71
N GLN A 117 -0.43 -22.12 -37.08
CA GLN A 117 0.52 -21.16 -37.68
C GLN A 117 -0.05 -20.48 -38.92
N ASP A 118 -0.40 -19.21 -38.73
CA ASP A 118 0.04 -18.12 -39.60
C ASP A 118 -0.18 -16.79 -38.85
N ALA A 119 0.67 -16.59 -37.84
CA ALA A 119 1.00 -15.24 -37.41
C ALA A 119 1.90 -14.65 -38.50
N ALA A 120 1.27 -14.02 -39.50
CA ALA A 120 1.97 -13.12 -40.38
C ALA A 120 2.68 -12.09 -39.50
N VAL A 121 4.01 -12.08 -39.58
CA VAL A 121 4.89 -11.09 -38.97
C VAL A 121 4.53 -9.73 -39.57
N THR A 122 3.53 -9.07 -38.98
CA THR A 122 3.37 -7.63 -39.09
C THR A 122 4.58 -7.02 -38.40
N LYS A 123 5.54 -6.61 -39.22
CA LYS A 123 6.66 -5.75 -38.83
C LYS A 123 6.16 -4.70 -37.84
N ASN A 124 6.82 -4.63 -36.69
CA ASN A 124 6.71 -3.58 -35.69
C ASN A 124 6.72 -2.21 -36.36
N LEU A 125 5.54 -1.67 -36.65
CA LEU A 125 5.36 -0.25 -36.83
C LEU A 125 5.30 0.32 -35.42
N PRO A 126 6.19 1.28 -35.06
CA PRO A 126 5.99 2.02 -33.82
C PRO A 126 4.59 2.62 -33.89
N VAL A 127 3.76 2.32 -32.89
CA VAL A 127 2.48 3.01 -32.71
C VAL A 127 2.83 4.50 -32.73
N LYS A 128 2.43 5.20 -33.80
CA LYS A 128 2.58 6.66 -33.88
C LYS A 128 1.61 7.24 -32.87
N GLY A 129 2.07 7.48 -31.65
CA GLY A 129 1.26 8.06 -30.58
C GLY A 129 1.61 7.54 -29.18
N SER A 130 0.97 8.15 -28.18
CA SER A 130 1.04 7.75 -26.77
C SER A 130 0.30 6.42 -26.57
N ARG A 131 0.97 5.40 -26.01
CA ARG A 131 0.31 4.12 -25.66
C ARG A 131 -0.67 4.33 -24.52
N LEU A 132 -0.33 5.21 -23.59
CA LEU A 132 -1.20 5.58 -22.48
C LEU A 132 -2.49 6.26 -22.96
N SER A 133 -2.43 7.13 -23.97
CA SER A 133 -3.64 7.69 -24.60
C SER A 133 -4.48 6.60 -25.26
N ALA A 134 -3.85 5.71 -26.04
CA ALA A 134 -4.53 4.60 -26.69
C ALA A 134 -5.23 3.68 -25.69
N LEU A 135 -4.64 3.43 -24.51
CA LEU A 135 -5.27 2.68 -23.43
C LEU A 135 -6.58 3.32 -22.99
N TYR A 136 -6.56 4.63 -22.69
CA TYR A 136 -7.75 5.35 -22.24
C TYR A 136 -8.79 5.58 -23.36
N GLU A 137 -8.41 5.41 -24.62
CA GLU A 137 -9.33 5.38 -25.76
C GLU A 137 -9.99 4.02 -25.96
N HIS A 138 -9.44 2.95 -25.38
CA HIS A 138 -9.99 1.60 -25.51
C HIS A 138 -11.39 1.49 -24.85
N PRO A 139 -12.36 0.76 -25.44
CA PRO A 139 -13.72 0.66 -24.89
C PRO A 139 -13.81 0.20 -23.43
N LEU A 140 -12.90 -0.67 -22.99
CA LEU A 140 -12.79 -1.11 -21.59
C LEU A 140 -12.54 0.05 -20.60
N TYR A 141 -11.96 1.15 -21.07
CA TYR A 141 -11.68 2.38 -20.30
C TYR A 141 -12.66 3.51 -20.59
N ARG A 142 -13.72 3.27 -21.38
CA ARG A 142 -14.77 4.27 -21.65
C ARG A 142 -16.09 3.97 -20.97
N ARG A 143 -16.13 2.92 -20.14
CA ARG A 143 -17.33 2.58 -19.38
C ARG A 143 -17.68 3.69 -18.39
N SER A 144 -18.95 4.08 -18.42
CA SER A 144 -19.56 4.97 -17.43
C SER A 144 -19.93 4.22 -16.16
N LEU A 145 -19.85 4.92 -15.03
CA LEU A 145 -20.43 4.45 -13.78
C LEU A 145 -21.96 4.44 -13.84
N PRO A 146 -22.62 3.72 -12.91
CA PRO A 146 -24.03 3.95 -12.62
C PRO A 146 -24.31 5.44 -12.33
N ALA A 147 -25.53 5.90 -12.63
CA ALA A 147 -25.93 7.25 -12.28
C ALA A 147 -25.85 7.44 -10.76
N LEU A 148 -25.15 8.49 -10.33
CA LEU A 148 -24.96 8.77 -8.92
C LEU A 148 -26.22 9.43 -8.34
N THR A 149 -26.68 8.90 -7.21
CA THR A 149 -27.68 9.54 -6.35
C THR A 149 -26.99 10.33 -5.24
N ASP A 150 -27.75 11.10 -4.45
CA ASP A 150 -27.20 11.85 -3.31
C ASP A 150 -26.49 10.93 -2.29
N GLU A 151 -27.00 9.70 -2.11
CA GLU A 151 -26.42 8.67 -1.24
C GLU A 151 -25.11 8.07 -1.78
N ASP A 152 -24.83 8.27 -3.08
CA ASP A 152 -23.61 7.79 -3.73
C ASP A 152 -22.50 8.83 -3.71
N THR A 153 -22.78 10.07 -3.29
CA THR A 153 -21.78 11.12 -3.12
C THR A 153 -21.26 11.14 -1.69
N LEU A 154 -19.95 11.33 -1.47
CA LEU A 154 -19.43 11.39 -0.11
C LEU A 154 -19.89 12.66 0.62
N PHE A 155 -19.91 13.78 -0.10
CA PHE A 155 -20.34 15.09 0.39
C PHE A 155 -21.41 15.71 -0.50
N ASN A 156 -22.47 16.24 0.10
CA ASN A 156 -23.46 17.01 -0.65
C ASN A 156 -23.09 18.51 -0.62
N VAL A 157 -22.73 19.06 -1.79
CA VAL A 157 -22.22 20.43 -1.93
C VAL A 157 -23.24 21.49 -1.50
N ASN A 158 -24.55 21.17 -1.51
CA ASN A 158 -25.61 22.10 -1.13
C ASN A 158 -25.87 22.18 0.38
N THR A 159 -25.47 21.17 1.17
CA THR A 159 -25.79 21.09 2.61
C THR A 159 -24.58 20.95 3.51
N ASP A 160 -23.48 20.34 3.02
CA ASP A 160 -22.43 19.82 3.90
C ASP A 160 -21.14 20.63 3.86
N ILE A 161 -20.90 21.43 2.81
CA ILE A 161 -19.60 22.11 2.60
C ILE A 161 -19.80 23.56 2.20
N ARG A 162 -19.58 24.46 3.16
CA ARG A 162 -19.12 25.82 2.89
C ARG A 162 -17.67 25.92 3.32
N PHE A 163 -16.77 26.04 2.36
CA PHE A 163 -15.37 26.32 2.67
C PHE A 163 -15.29 27.76 3.19
N ASP A 164 -15.13 27.90 4.51
CA ASP A 164 -14.82 29.18 5.14
C ASP A 164 -13.33 29.17 5.54
N PRO A 165 -12.48 29.93 4.83
CA PRO A 165 -11.06 30.07 5.17
C PRO A 165 -10.84 30.50 6.63
N LYS A 166 -11.80 31.25 7.22
CA LYS A 166 -11.74 31.75 8.61
C LYS A 166 -12.15 30.69 9.63
N ALA A 167 -12.96 29.70 9.25
CA ALA A 167 -13.33 28.58 10.13
C ALA A 167 -12.27 27.48 10.17
N ALA A 168 -11.39 27.40 9.16
CA ALA A 168 -10.23 26.51 9.15
C ALA A 168 -9.09 26.98 10.08
N GLU A 169 -9.19 28.19 10.65
CA GLU A 169 -8.37 28.65 11.78
C GLU A 169 -9.01 28.18 13.10
N ASP A 170 -8.72 26.94 13.52
CA ASP A 170 -9.21 26.44 14.80
C ASP A 170 -8.69 27.29 15.99
N GLN A 171 -9.61 27.63 16.91
CA GLN A 171 -9.48 28.49 18.10
C GLN A 171 -8.61 27.92 19.24
N ALA A 172 -7.53 27.19 18.92
CA ALA A 172 -6.54 26.71 19.91
C ALA A 172 -5.15 27.32 19.73
N TRP A 173 -4.96 28.22 18.75
CA TRP A 173 -3.62 28.67 18.35
C TRP A 173 -3.55 30.17 18.06
N THR A 174 -3.77 31.01 19.07
CA THR A 174 -3.36 32.43 19.01
C THR A 174 -1.86 32.55 19.26
N GLY A 175 -1.12 32.82 18.20
CA GLY A 175 0.27 33.28 18.25
C GLY A 175 0.54 34.18 17.06
N GLU A 176 0.61 35.48 17.34
CA GLU A 176 0.78 36.57 16.38
C GLU A 176 1.86 36.30 15.33
N GLY A 177 1.46 36.37 14.07
CA GLY A 177 2.35 36.41 12.92
C GLY A 177 1.52 36.85 11.72
N THR A 178 1.70 38.09 11.30
CA THR A 178 1.12 38.66 10.07
C THR A 178 1.45 37.78 8.87
N MET A 179 0.49 36.99 8.43
CA MET A 179 0.56 36.19 7.21
C MET A 179 -0.46 36.74 6.22
N GLU A 180 -0.01 37.05 5.00
CA GLU A 180 -0.84 37.64 3.95
C GLU A 180 -2.14 36.86 3.74
N GLU A 181 -3.24 37.59 3.88
CA GLU A 181 -4.61 37.14 3.97
C GLU A 181 -5.10 36.62 2.60
N PHE A 182 -5.37 35.31 2.48
CA PHE A 182 -6.07 34.76 1.32
C PHE A 182 -7.56 35.09 1.45
N SER A 183 -7.95 36.31 1.04
CA SER A 183 -9.35 36.74 0.97
C SER A 183 -9.87 36.61 -0.47
N PRO A 184 -10.69 35.59 -0.79
CA PRO A 184 -11.40 35.57 -2.07
C PRO A 184 -12.55 36.59 -2.00
N THR A 185 -12.37 37.73 -2.67
CA THR A 185 -13.41 38.74 -2.89
C THR A 185 -14.29 38.28 -4.07
N GLY A 186 -15.23 37.37 -3.81
CA GLY A 186 -16.22 36.90 -4.79
C GLY A 186 -17.05 35.73 -4.26
N GLU A 187 -18.28 35.56 -4.76
CA GLU A 187 -19.10 34.37 -4.43
C GLU A 187 -18.33 33.09 -4.79
N LEU A 188 -18.04 32.26 -3.79
CA LEU A 188 -17.32 31.00 -3.95
C LEU A 188 -18.22 30.00 -4.69
N THR A 189 -18.02 29.86 -6.01
CA THR A 189 -18.59 28.76 -6.79
C THR A 189 -17.76 27.50 -6.57
N ALA A 190 -18.35 26.30 -6.72
CA ALA A 190 -17.66 25.03 -6.47
C ALA A 190 -16.39 24.83 -7.34
N ASP A 191 -16.31 25.51 -8.49
CA ASP A 191 -15.15 25.48 -9.39
C ASP A 191 -13.97 26.34 -8.89
N SER A 192 -14.20 27.25 -7.96
CA SER A 192 -13.16 28.10 -7.35
C SER A 192 -12.43 27.42 -6.17
N TYR A 193 -12.90 26.25 -5.72
CA TYR A 193 -12.30 25.54 -4.60
C TYR A 193 -10.89 25.00 -4.92
N PRO A 194 -10.01 24.91 -3.92
CA PRO A 194 -8.71 24.26 -4.06
C PRO A 194 -8.83 22.82 -4.61
N ASN A 195 -7.85 22.37 -5.39
CA ASN A 195 -7.92 21.05 -6.04
C ASN A 195 -8.08 19.89 -5.05
N TRP A 196 -7.53 19.98 -3.84
CA TRP A 196 -7.70 18.96 -2.81
C TRP A 196 -9.16 18.85 -2.34
N LEU A 197 -9.88 19.97 -2.25
CA LEU A 197 -11.29 19.99 -1.86
C LEU A 197 -12.17 19.50 -3.01
N ARG A 198 -11.84 19.90 -4.26
CA ARG A 198 -12.49 19.37 -5.46
C ARG A 198 -12.28 17.86 -5.62
N PHE A 199 -11.14 17.34 -5.18
CA PHE A 199 -10.90 15.90 -5.07
C PHE A 199 -11.82 15.27 -4.02
N HIS A 200 -11.91 15.85 -2.81
CA HIS A 200 -12.76 15.33 -1.73
C HIS A 200 -14.24 15.25 -2.13
N ILE A 201 -14.80 16.31 -2.72
CA ILE A 201 -16.20 16.33 -3.19
C ILE A 201 -16.45 15.37 -4.36
N GLY A 202 -15.41 15.03 -5.12
CA GLY A 202 -15.50 14.10 -6.24
C GLY A 202 -15.54 12.62 -5.85
N ILE A 203 -15.29 12.30 -4.56
CA ILE A 203 -15.35 10.93 -4.06
C ILE A 203 -16.80 10.45 -4.06
N ASN A 204 -17.05 9.30 -4.66
CA ASN A 204 -18.36 8.66 -4.73
C ASN A 204 -18.29 7.16 -4.37
N ARG A 205 -19.43 6.47 -4.33
CA ARG A 205 -19.55 5.06 -3.93
C ARG A 205 -18.61 4.09 -4.68
N TYR A 206 -18.24 4.40 -5.92
CA TYR A 206 -17.59 3.45 -6.81
C TYR A 206 -16.11 3.74 -7.07
N GLU A 207 -15.66 4.97 -6.82
CA GLU A 207 -14.30 5.40 -7.13
C GLU A 207 -13.86 6.57 -6.24
N LEU A 208 -12.55 6.66 -6.04
CA LEU A 208 -11.94 7.79 -5.32
C LEU A 208 -11.79 9.01 -6.21
N TYR A 209 -11.66 8.81 -7.52
CA TYR A 209 -11.61 9.85 -8.53
C TYR A 209 -12.01 9.33 -9.92
N SER A 210 -12.56 10.20 -10.75
CA SER A 210 -12.96 9.84 -12.10
C SER A 210 -11.79 9.79 -13.08
N ARG A 211 -11.95 8.99 -14.15
CA ARG A 211 -10.88 8.65 -15.10
C ARG A 211 -10.33 9.86 -15.84
N HIS A 212 -11.21 10.76 -16.26
CA HIS A 212 -10.88 11.98 -17.02
C HIS A 212 -11.08 13.23 -16.15
N ASN A 213 -10.57 13.19 -14.91
CA ASN A 213 -10.68 14.31 -14.00
C ASN A 213 -9.45 15.25 -14.08
N PRO A 214 -9.57 16.45 -14.66
CA PRO A 214 -8.44 17.39 -14.72
C PRO A 214 -8.00 17.87 -13.33
N VAL A 215 -8.87 17.76 -12.31
CA VAL A 215 -8.54 18.09 -10.91
C VAL A 215 -7.42 17.20 -10.39
N ILE A 216 -7.35 15.93 -10.80
CA ILE A 216 -6.33 15.00 -10.29
C ILE A 216 -4.95 15.39 -10.82
N ASP A 217 -4.84 15.71 -12.11
CA ASP A 217 -3.57 16.17 -12.68
C ASP A 217 -3.17 17.55 -12.12
N ALA A 218 -4.14 18.42 -11.79
CA ALA A 218 -3.87 19.68 -11.10
C ALA A 218 -3.44 19.47 -9.64
N LEU A 219 -4.07 18.55 -8.91
CA LEU A 219 -3.71 18.20 -7.54
C LEU A 219 -2.31 17.59 -7.46
N LEU A 220 -1.92 16.73 -8.42
CA LEU A 220 -0.54 16.22 -8.51
C LEU A 220 0.48 17.36 -8.67
N LYS A 221 0.16 18.39 -9.46
CA LYS A 221 1.01 19.59 -9.57
C LYS A 221 1.07 20.37 -8.26
N ASP A 222 -0.06 20.57 -7.58
CA ASP A 222 -0.11 21.24 -6.29
C ASP A 222 0.79 20.54 -5.26
N LEU A 223 0.75 19.20 -5.16
CA LEU A 223 1.62 18.45 -4.26
C LEU A 223 3.12 18.73 -4.51
N VAL A 224 3.50 18.92 -5.77
CA VAL A 224 4.89 19.20 -6.17
C VAL A 224 5.31 20.64 -5.91
N SER A 225 4.45 21.62 -6.18
CA SER A 225 4.83 23.04 -6.22
C SER A 225 4.31 23.88 -5.06
N GLN A 226 3.22 23.46 -4.40
CA GLN A 226 2.58 24.28 -3.38
C GLN A 226 3.52 24.46 -2.17
N ARG A 227 3.56 25.68 -1.64
CA ARG A 227 4.40 26.02 -0.48
C ARG A 227 3.95 25.26 0.76
N ILE A 228 4.89 24.60 1.42
CA ILE A 228 4.67 23.93 2.72
C ILE A 228 4.73 25.01 3.80
N THR A 229 3.68 25.08 4.63
CA THR A 229 3.55 26.08 5.71
C THR A 229 3.70 25.47 7.10
N SER A 230 3.39 24.17 7.24
CA SER A 230 3.57 23.45 8.50
C SER A 230 3.88 21.98 8.27
N VAL A 231 4.71 21.41 9.15
CA VAL A 231 4.99 19.97 9.18
C VAL A 231 4.81 19.42 10.59
N ALA A 232 4.12 18.29 10.70
CA ALA A 232 3.97 17.54 11.94
C ALA A 232 4.31 16.07 11.71
N MET A 233 4.77 15.37 12.74
CA MET A 233 4.99 13.94 12.67
C MET A 233 3.70 13.18 12.95
N LYS A 234 3.39 12.15 12.15
CA LYS A 234 2.22 11.32 12.41
C LYS A 234 2.45 10.48 13.68
N SER A 235 1.61 10.66 14.69
CA SER A 235 1.67 9.86 15.92
C SER A 235 1.33 8.39 15.68
N GLY A 236 2.02 7.49 16.40
CA GLY A 236 1.70 6.06 16.44
C GLY A 236 1.99 5.28 15.15
N GLY A 237 2.76 5.84 14.22
CA GLY A 237 3.19 5.14 13.00
C GLY A 237 4.27 4.08 13.26
N THR A 238 4.25 3.00 12.47
CA THR A 238 5.31 1.97 12.51
C THR A 238 6.63 2.53 11.99
N GLN A 239 6.60 3.22 10.86
CA GLN A 239 7.76 3.91 10.27
C GLN A 239 7.49 5.42 10.18
N LEU A 240 8.54 6.18 9.88
CA LEU A 240 8.48 7.64 9.82
C LEU A 240 7.54 8.11 8.70
N LYS A 241 6.51 8.88 9.08
CA LYS A 241 5.57 9.54 8.19
C LYS A 241 5.35 10.96 8.70
N LEU A 242 5.42 11.95 7.82
CA LEU A 242 5.15 13.35 8.16
C LEU A 242 3.84 13.80 7.53
N ILE A 243 3.13 14.70 8.19
CA ILE A 243 1.95 15.39 7.67
C ILE A 243 2.42 16.78 7.25
N MET A 244 2.31 17.08 5.97
CA MET A 244 2.65 18.39 5.40
C MET A 244 1.37 19.16 5.13
N THR A 245 1.28 20.37 5.68
CA THR A 245 0.19 21.30 5.39
C THR A 245 0.70 22.37 4.44
N PHE A 246 -0.10 22.65 3.41
CA PHE A 246 0.23 23.59 2.35
C PHE A 246 -0.46 24.94 2.55
N GLN A 247 0.01 25.96 1.83
CA GLN A 247 -0.56 27.32 1.88
C GLN A 247 -2.05 27.40 1.54
N ASN A 248 -2.57 26.47 0.71
CA ASN A 248 -3.99 26.39 0.37
C ASN A 248 -4.79 25.48 1.33
N TYR A 249 -4.28 25.29 2.56
CA TYR A 249 -4.85 24.44 3.63
C TYR A 249 -4.91 22.94 3.35
N GLY A 250 -4.58 22.50 2.13
CA GLY A 250 -4.50 21.09 1.79
C GLY A 250 -3.41 20.38 2.60
N GLN A 251 -3.60 19.09 2.85
CA GLN A 251 -2.62 18.26 3.54
C GLN A 251 -2.17 17.08 2.69
N ALA A 252 -0.94 16.64 2.91
CA ALA A 252 -0.39 15.43 2.32
C ALA A 252 0.43 14.63 3.33
N LEU A 253 0.41 13.30 3.17
CA LEU A 253 1.26 12.37 3.91
C LEU A 253 2.58 12.24 3.16
N PHE A 254 3.66 12.68 3.79
CA PHE A 254 5.00 12.58 3.27
C PHE A 254 5.70 11.31 3.76
N LYS A 255 6.16 10.47 2.83
CA LYS A 255 7.07 9.35 3.12
C LYS A 255 8.43 9.62 2.48
N PRO A 256 9.50 9.79 3.27
CA PRO A 256 10.83 10.09 2.73
C PRO A 256 11.49 8.87 2.07
N MET A 257 12.49 9.13 1.24
CA MET A 257 13.39 8.10 0.70
C MET A 257 14.16 7.39 1.82
N LYS A 258 13.93 6.08 1.97
CA LYS A 258 14.68 5.20 2.89
C LYS A 258 15.69 4.27 2.19
N GLN A 259 15.46 3.97 0.92
CA GLN A 259 16.30 3.08 0.11
C GLN A 259 16.50 3.66 -1.28
N THR A 260 17.60 3.28 -1.93
CA THR A 260 17.89 3.67 -3.32
C THR A 260 17.04 2.88 -4.30
N ARG A 261 16.99 3.33 -5.56
CA ARG A 261 16.13 2.75 -6.61
C ARG A 261 16.60 1.36 -7.05
N GLU A 262 17.89 1.08 -6.89
CA GLU A 262 18.57 -0.16 -7.31
C GLU A 262 18.62 -1.21 -6.18
N GLN A 263 18.32 -0.81 -4.95
CA GLN A 263 18.36 -1.71 -3.80
C GLN A 263 17.13 -2.62 -3.77
N GLU A 264 17.36 -3.93 -3.69
CA GLU A 264 16.33 -4.89 -3.32
C GLU A 264 16.32 -5.10 -1.79
N THR A 265 15.13 -5.33 -1.23
CA THR A 265 14.98 -5.82 0.15
C THR A 265 15.71 -7.15 0.27
N PRO A 266 16.54 -7.36 1.30
CA PRO A 266 17.23 -8.64 1.48
C PRO A 266 16.25 -9.83 1.54
N PRO A 267 16.65 -11.03 1.06
CA PRO A 267 15.79 -12.22 1.12
C PRO A 267 15.44 -12.61 2.56
N ASP A 268 16.33 -12.38 3.53
CA ASP A 268 16.13 -12.73 4.95
C ASP A 268 15.16 -11.80 5.70
N PHE A 269 14.73 -10.70 5.08
CA PHE A 269 13.78 -9.78 5.69
C PHE A 269 12.36 -10.34 5.59
N PHE A 270 11.74 -10.53 6.76
CA PHE A 270 10.29 -10.75 6.83
C PHE A 270 9.53 -9.51 6.34
N TYR A 271 8.33 -9.73 5.79
CA TYR A 271 7.44 -8.68 5.28
C TYR A 271 7.20 -7.52 6.26
N PHE A 272 7.13 -7.79 7.57
CA PHE A 272 6.94 -6.75 8.60
C PHE A 272 8.22 -5.95 8.94
N SER A 273 9.38 -6.44 8.53
CA SER A 273 10.68 -5.76 8.68
C SER A 273 11.10 -5.00 7.42
N ASP A 274 10.33 -5.06 6.34
CA ASP A 274 10.65 -4.32 5.12
C ASP A 274 10.58 -2.78 5.33
N PHE A 275 11.22 -2.01 4.47
CA PHE A 275 11.13 -0.55 4.50
C PHE A 275 9.91 -0.05 3.73
N GLU A 276 9.32 1.05 4.19
CA GLU A 276 8.42 1.82 3.34
C GLU A 276 9.23 2.71 2.38
N ARG A 277 8.85 2.69 1.10
CA ARG A 277 9.53 3.38 -0.01
C ARG A 277 8.60 4.40 -0.66
N HIS A 278 9.09 5.62 -0.83
CA HIS A 278 8.40 6.66 -1.58
C HIS A 278 8.04 6.25 -3.03
N ASN A 279 8.97 5.59 -3.73
CA ASN A 279 8.76 5.09 -5.10
C ASN A 279 7.56 4.15 -5.20
N ALA A 280 7.34 3.32 -4.18
CA ALA A 280 6.25 2.37 -4.18
C ALA A 280 4.88 3.06 -4.02
N GLU A 281 4.79 4.11 -3.20
CA GLU A 281 3.54 4.91 -3.09
C GLU A 281 3.18 5.60 -4.40
N ILE A 282 4.18 6.20 -5.07
CA ILE A 282 3.98 6.88 -6.36
C ILE A 282 3.59 5.85 -7.43
N ALA A 283 4.37 4.79 -7.57
CA ALA A 283 4.10 3.74 -8.56
C ALA A 283 2.76 3.03 -8.34
N ALA A 284 2.36 2.81 -7.09
CA ALA A 284 1.07 2.22 -6.74
C ALA A 284 -0.10 3.07 -7.25
N PHE A 285 -0.05 4.40 -7.09
CA PHE A 285 -1.08 5.29 -7.63
C PHE A 285 -1.19 5.19 -9.16
N HIS A 286 -0.07 5.20 -9.87
CA HIS A 286 -0.07 5.10 -11.34
C HIS A 286 -0.55 3.71 -11.82
N LEU A 287 -0.15 2.63 -11.14
CA LEU A 287 -0.61 1.27 -11.44
C LEU A 287 -2.12 1.13 -11.21
N ASP A 288 -2.63 1.63 -10.08
CA ASP A 288 -4.05 1.63 -9.75
C ASP A 288 -4.87 2.40 -10.80
N LYS A 289 -4.34 3.53 -11.30
CA LYS A 289 -4.92 4.32 -12.40
C LYS A 289 -4.89 3.59 -13.75
N ILE A 290 -3.84 2.83 -14.05
CA ILE A 290 -3.73 2.01 -15.29
C ILE A 290 -4.63 0.79 -15.24
N LEU A 291 -4.80 0.16 -14.07
CA LEU A 291 -5.77 -0.92 -13.87
C LEU A 291 -7.22 -0.40 -13.82
N ASP A 292 -7.39 0.93 -13.75
CA ASP A 292 -8.66 1.66 -13.65
C ASP A 292 -9.46 1.35 -12.37
N PHE A 293 -8.77 0.88 -11.33
CA PHE A 293 -9.35 0.68 -10.01
C PHE A 293 -9.73 2.03 -9.40
N ARG A 294 -8.81 3.00 -9.42
CA ARG A 294 -9.01 4.38 -8.95
C ARG A 294 -9.38 4.42 -7.46
N ARG A 295 -8.59 3.71 -6.66
CA ARG A 295 -8.77 3.45 -5.22
C ARG A 295 -7.59 3.91 -4.36
N VAL A 296 -6.49 4.35 -4.98
CA VAL A 296 -5.32 4.95 -4.29
C VAL A 296 -5.44 6.48 -4.32
N PRO A 297 -5.28 7.22 -3.20
CA PRO A 297 -5.23 8.68 -3.24
C PRO A 297 -4.13 9.20 -4.17
N PRO A 298 -4.29 10.37 -4.82
CA PRO A 298 -3.24 10.93 -5.68
C PRO A 298 -1.91 11.08 -4.94
N VAL A 299 -0.82 10.59 -5.54
CA VAL A 299 0.54 10.66 -4.98
C VAL A 299 1.51 11.23 -6.00
N ALA A 300 2.33 12.20 -5.59
CA ALA A 300 3.39 12.76 -6.41
C ALA A 300 4.74 12.77 -5.66
N GLY A 301 5.83 12.63 -6.41
CA GLY A 301 7.19 12.78 -5.90
C GLY A 301 7.62 14.25 -5.76
N ARG A 302 8.29 14.58 -4.66
CA ARG A 302 8.87 15.91 -4.43
C ARG A 302 10.26 15.81 -3.82
N LEU A 303 11.16 16.68 -4.31
CA LEU A 303 12.43 16.98 -3.66
C LEU A 303 12.18 18.10 -2.64
N VAL A 304 12.36 17.81 -1.35
CA VAL A 304 12.04 18.71 -0.24
C VAL A 304 13.33 19.22 0.39
N ASN A 305 13.44 20.54 0.59
CA ASN A 305 14.50 21.11 1.39
C ASN A 305 14.22 20.86 2.88
N MET A 306 15.01 19.98 3.49
CA MET A 306 14.83 19.50 4.86
C MET A 306 14.95 20.61 5.89
N THR A 307 15.74 21.64 5.59
CA THR A 307 15.89 22.82 6.44
C THR A 307 14.64 23.70 6.36
N LYS A 308 14.37 24.26 5.18
CA LYS A 308 13.35 25.29 4.97
C LYS A 308 11.93 24.77 4.97
N GLU A 309 11.71 23.53 4.51
CA GLU A 309 10.38 22.96 4.29
C GLU A 309 10.02 21.88 5.31
N ILE A 310 10.92 21.50 6.22
CA ILE A 310 10.61 20.57 7.32
C ILE A 310 11.01 21.17 8.68
N ARG A 311 12.31 21.37 8.93
CA ARG A 311 12.83 21.78 10.23
C ARG A 311 12.33 23.16 10.66
N ASP A 312 12.39 24.14 9.76
CA ASP A 312 12.12 25.55 10.11
C ASP A 312 10.61 25.87 10.15
N VAL A 313 9.76 24.97 9.65
CA VAL A 313 8.29 25.11 9.59
C VAL A 313 7.54 24.13 10.50
N THR A 314 8.26 23.32 11.28
CA THR A 314 7.62 22.43 12.26
C THR A 314 7.53 23.08 13.64
N ARG A 315 6.35 22.97 14.27
CA ARG A 315 6.14 23.28 15.70
C ARG A 315 6.23 22.03 16.58
N ASP A 316 6.37 20.85 15.97
CA ASP A 316 6.49 19.58 16.68
C ASP A 316 7.91 19.47 17.26
N LYS A 317 8.03 19.72 18.56
CA LYS A 317 9.30 19.66 19.29
C LYS A 317 9.93 18.27 19.26
N LYS A 318 9.14 17.18 19.12
CA LYS A 318 9.69 15.83 19.03
C LYS A 318 10.43 15.64 17.73
N LEU A 319 9.80 16.02 16.61
CA LEU A 319 10.42 15.98 15.29
C LEU A 319 11.65 16.89 15.22
N TRP A 320 11.50 18.17 15.61
CA TRP A 320 12.54 19.19 15.52
C TRP A 320 13.83 18.79 16.24
N ARG A 321 13.73 18.17 17.42
CA ARG A 321 14.88 17.74 18.23
C ARG A 321 15.72 16.61 17.59
N THR A 322 15.19 15.92 16.58
CA THR A 322 15.91 14.84 15.91
C THR A 322 16.81 15.31 14.77
N PHE A 323 16.79 16.61 14.44
CA PHE A 323 17.66 17.16 13.41
C PHE A 323 19.10 17.31 13.91
N PHE A 324 20.08 16.93 13.08
CA PHE A 324 21.50 17.07 13.37
C PHE A 324 22.31 17.21 12.07
N ILE A 325 23.58 17.61 12.21
CA ILE A 325 24.55 17.65 11.11
C ILE A 325 25.44 16.41 11.19
N SER A 326 25.51 15.63 10.12
CA SER A 326 26.36 14.45 10.05
C SER A 326 27.85 14.81 9.93
N PRO A 327 28.78 13.86 10.18
CA PRO A 327 30.21 14.07 9.94
C PRO A 327 30.57 14.47 8.50
N ALA A 328 29.70 14.15 7.52
CA ALA A 328 29.83 14.57 6.13
C ALA A 328 29.24 15.96 5.84
N ASN A 329 28.89 16.72 6.88
CA ASN A 329 28.30 18.06 6.81
C ASN A 329 26.92 18.12 6.09
N ASN A 330 26.17 17.02 6.13
CA ASN A 330 24.80 16.94 5.61
C ASN A 330 23.76 17.12 6.73
N VAL A 331 22.61 17.71 6.40
CA VAL A 331 21.46 17.80 7.30
C VAL A 331 20.75 16.45 7.37
N CYS A 332 20.54 15.94 8.58
CA CYS A 332 19.89 14.66 8.83
C CYS A 332 18.78 14.79 9.88
N PHE A 333 17.80 13.89 9.84
CA PHE A 333 16.79 13.70 10.89
C PHE A 333 16.26 12.27 10.88
N TYR A 334 15.68 11.82 11.98
CA TYR A 334 15.13 10.46 12.10
C TYR A 334 13.71 10.40 12.70
N GLY A 335 13.22 11.48 13.32
CA GLY A 335 11.89 11.52 13.96
C GLY A 335 11.72 10.52 15.11
N GLU A 336 10.47 10.24 15.50
CA GLU A 336 10.11 9.34 16.59
C GLU A 336 8.99 8.40 16.11
N CYS A 337 9.36 7.16 15.78
CA CYS A 337 8.45 6.08 15.38
C CYS A 337 8.98 4.75 15.92
N SER A 338 8.24 3.65 15.77
CA SER A 338 8.64 2.38 16.39
C SER A 338 9.75 1.65 15.64
N TYR A 339 9.83 1.76 14.32
CA TYR A 339 10.79 1.04 13.48
C TYR A 339 11.65 2.04 12.67
N TYR A 340 12.97 1.88 12.74
CA TYR A 340 13.92 2.65 11.93
C TYR A 340 13.84 4.18 12.14
N CYS A 341 13.56 4.62 13.37
CA CYS A 341 13.59 6.03 13.79
C CYS A 341 14.64 6.24 14.88
N SER A 342 15.89 6.18 14.46
CA SER A 342 17.08 6.34 15.32
C SER A 342 18.23 6.92 14.50
N THR A 343 19.31 7.35 15.16
CA THR A 343 20.45 7.98 14.50
C THR A 343 21.09 7.08 13.45
N GLU A 344 21.17 5.76 13.69
CA GLU A 344 21.73 4.80 12.74
C GLU A 344 20.84 4.55 11.50
N HIS A 345 19.57 4.96 11.55
CA HIS A 345 18.64 4.92 10.42
C HIS A 345 18.22 6.32 9.96
N ALA A 346 19.01 7.34 10.31
CA ALA A 346 18.69 8.72 9.99
C ALA A 346 18.66 8.96 8.47
N LEU A 347 17.77 9.86 8.08
CA LEU A 347 17.57 10.28 6.70
C LEU A 347 18.35 11.56 6.50
N CYS A 348 19.30 11.52 5.56
CA CYS A 348 20.24 12.61 5.32
C CYS A 348 20.10 13.14 3.89
N GLY A 349 20.12 14.47 3.76
CA GLY A 349 20.17 15.13 2.47
C GLY A 349 21.57 15.17 1.87
N LYS A 350 21.68 15.80 0.69
CA LYS A 350 22.97 16.11 0.02
C LYS A 350 22.99 17.53 -0.56
N PRO A 351 23.33 18.57 0.22
CA PRO A 351 23.54 18.52 1.67
C PRO A 351 22.24 18.52 2.48
N ASP A 352 21.16 19.12 1.97
CA ASP A 352 19.95 19.41 2.76
C ASP A 352 18.63 19.13 2.02
N GLN A 353 18.66 18.45 0.89
CA GLN A 353 17.46 18.03 0.16
C GLN A 353 17.27 16.52 0.21
N ILE A 354 16.01 16.09 0.36
CA ILE A 354 15.62 14.68 0.35
C ILE A 354 14.39 14.47 -0.54
N GLU A 355 14.40 13.36 -1.27
CA GLU A 355 13.26 12.92 -2.05
C GLU A 355 12.21 12.25 -1.15
N GLY A 356 10.95 12.37 -1.52
CA GLY A 356 9.86 11.62 -0.90
C GLY A 356 8.57 11.70 -1.68
N SER A 357 7.60 10.90 -1.28
CA SER A 357 6.27 10.89 -1.87
C SER A 357 5.32 11.70 -1.03
N LEU A 358 4.44 12.46 -1.68
CA LEU A 358 3.35 13.20 -1.06
C LEU A 358 2.04 12.58 -1.50
N ALA A 359 1.39 11.84 -0.62
CA ALA A 359 0.05 11.30 -0.86
C ALA A 359 -0.99 12.30 -0.36
N ALA A 360 -1.88 12.75 -1.24
CA ALA A 360 -2.98 13.64 -0.88
C ALA A 360 -3.79 13.05 0.28
N PHE A 361 -4.12 13.87 1.27
CA PHE A 361 -4.97 13.41 2.36
C PHE A 361 -6.37 13.09 1.86
N LEU A 362 -6.93 12.02 2.41
CA LEU A 362 -8.36 11.79 2.39
C LEU A 362 -9.07 12.80 3.31
N PRO A 363 -10.39 12.99 3.15
CA PRO A 363 -11.12 13.89 4.03
C PRO A 363 -10.95 13.50 5.51
N ASP A 364 -11.05 14.50 6.38
CA ASP A 364 -10.92 14.32 7.82
C ASP A 364 -11.96 13.30 8.33
N LEU A 365 -11.56 12.46 9.28
CA LEU A 365 -12.42 11.44 9.88
C LEU A 365 -13.64 12.03 10.61
N ALA A 366 -13.57 13.30 11.02
CA ALA A 366 -14.71 14.03 11.59
C ALA A 366 -15.80 14.29 10.54
N LEU A 367 -15.44 14.44 9.27
CA LEU A 367 -16.36 14.73 8.16
C LEU A 367 -16.75 13.48 7.38
N ALA A 368 -15.79 12.59 7.14
CA ALA A 368 -16.00 11.33 6.43
C ALA A 368 -15.38 10.17 7.20
N LYS A 369 -16.19 9.54 8.06
CA LYS A 369 -15.75 8.35 8.80
C LYS A 369 -15.37 7.23 7.86
N ARG A 370 -14.29 6.54 8.22
CA ARG A 370 -13.79 5.36 7.52
C ARG A 370 -13.80 4.17 8.46
N LYS A 371 -14.23 3.03 7.94
CA LYS A 371 -14.22 1.76 8.65
C LYS A 371 -12.98 0.97 8.25
N THR A 372 -12.18 0.60 9.24
CA THR A 372 -11.04 -0.30 9.06
C THR A 372 -11.50 -1.74 9.18
N TRP A 373 -11.16 -2.56 8.20
CA TRP A 373 -11.47 -3.99 8.16
C TRP A 373 -10.18 -4.80 8.23
N ARG A 374 -10.21 -5.89 8.98
CA ARG A 374 -9.12 -6.88 8.97
C ARG A 374 -9.25 -7.71 7.69
N ASN A 375 -8.18 -7.78 6.91
CA ASN A 375 -8.12 -8.66 5.75
C ASN A 375 -8.16 -10.13 6.21
N PRO A 376 -9.03 -11.00 5.66
CA PRO A 376 -9.05 -12.43 6.02
C PRO A 376 -7.69 -13.10 5.77
N TRP A 377 -7.02 -12.73 4.69
CA TRP A 377 -5.68 -13.21 4.34
C TRP A 377 -4.54 -12.42 4.99
N ARG A 378 -4.83 -11.71 6.09
CA ARG A 378 -3.79 -11.08 6.91
C ARG A 378 -2.78 -12.16 7.34
N ARG A 379 -1.50 -11.91 7.10
CA ARG A 379 -0.38 -12.75 7.56
C ARG A 379 -0.31 -12.82 9.09
N SER A 380 0.48 -13.75 9.62
CA SER A 380 0.59 -13.96 11.07
C SER A 380 1.29 -12.82 11.82
N TYR A 381 2.16 -12.05 11.14
CA TYR A 381 3.10 -11.09 11.76
C TYR A 381 3.99 -11.76 12.82
N HIS A 382 4.35 -13.02 12.58
CA HIS A 382 5.14 -13.81 13.48
C HIS A 382 6.04 -14.79 12.70
N LYS A 383 7.31 -14.87 13.09
CA LYS A 383 8.36 -15.61 12.35
C LYS A 383 8.10 -17.11 12.18
N ARG A 384 7.38 -17.72 13.12
CA ARG A 384 7.18 -19.18 13.21
C ARG A 384 5.72 -19.63 13.07
N LYS A 385 4.77 -18.70 13.19
CA LYS A 385 3.34 -19.05 13.20
C LYS A 385 2.84 -18.86 11.78
N LYS A 386 2.24 -19.91 11.21
CA LYS A 386 1.49 -19.78 9.97
C LYS A 386 0.11 -19.17 10.24
N ALA A 387 -0.41 -18.39 9.31
CA ALA A 387 -1.81 -17.99 9.29
C ALA A 387 -2.70 -19.16 8.87
N GLU A 388 -3.99 -19.09 9.16
CA GLU A 388 -4.95 -20.16 8.88
C GLU A 388 -5.02 -20.47 7.38
N TRP A 389 -5.10 -19.44 6.53
CA TRP A 389 -5.09 -19.59 5.08
C TRP A 389 -3.80 -20.21 4.50
N GLU A 390 -2.68 -20.24 5.25
CA GLU A 390 -1.43 -20.89 4.82
C GLU A 390 -1.43 -22.42 5.08
N VAL A 391 -2.39 -22.92 5.86
CA VAL A 391 -2.50 -24.34 6.22
C VAL A 391 -3.80 -24.98 5.75
N ASP A 392 -4.85 -24.18 5.57
CA ASP A 392 -6.15 -24.63 5.08
C ASP A 392 -6.31 -24.29 3.58
N PRO A 393 -6.34 -25.29 2.68
CA PRO A 393 -6.54 -25.06 1.25
C PRO A 393 -7.96 -24.58 0.92
N ASP A 394 -8.96 -24.90 1.76
CA ASP A 394 -10.37 -24.57 1.54
C ASP A 394 -10.81 -23.32 2.32
N TYR A 395 -9.85 -22.57 2.87
CA TYR A 395 -10.08 -21.38 3.70
C TYR A 395 -11.06 -20.37 3.07
N CYS A 396 -11.03 -20.18 1.75
CA CYS A 396 -11.95 -19.23 1.11
C CYS A 396 -13.42 -19.66 1.19
N GLU A 397 -13.73 -20.96 1.33
CA GLU A 397 -15.12 -21.42 1.48
C GLU A 397 -15.74 -20.95 2.79
N GLU A 398 -14.95 -20.84 3.86
CA GLU A 398 -15.37 -20.21 5.12
C GLU A 398 -15.52 -18.69 4.94
N VAL A 399 -14.55 -18.05 4.26
CA VAL A 399 -14.61 -16.60 4.00
C VAL A 399 -15.87 -16.23 3.20
N LYS A 400 -16.23 -17.02 2.18
CA LYS A 400 -17.46 -16.85 1.38
C LYS A 400 -18.76 -16.94 2.19
N GLN A 401 -18.72 -17.45 3.43
CA GLN A 401 -19.86 -17.55 4.33
C GLN A 401 -19.81 -16.51 5.46
N THR A 402 -18.73 -15.72 5.52
CA THR A 402 -18.48 -14.78 6.61
C THR A 402 -18.84 -13.36 6.19
N PRO A 403 -19.75 -12.66 6.89
CA PRO A 403 -19.99 -11.25 6.64
C PRO A 403 -18.72 -10.40 6.80
N PRO A 404 -18.45 -9.42 5.92
CA PRO A 404 -19.28 -8.95 4.79
C PRO A 404 -18.91 -9.58 3.44
N TYR A 405 -18.21 -10.71 3.41
CA TYR A 405 -17.68 -11.34 2.20
C TYR A 405 -18.67 -12.31 1.52
N ASP A 406 -19.74 -12.65 2.23
CA ASP A 406 -20.83 -13.52 1.82
C ASP A 406 -21.83 -12.87 0.85
N SER A 407 -21.76 -11.56 0.68
CA SER A 407 -22.71 -10.78 -0.10
C SER A 407 -22.08 -9.59 -0.81
N GLY A 408 -22.76 -9.09 -1.84
CA GLY A 408 -22.34 -7.93 -2.62
C GLY A 408 -21.02 -8.15 -3.36
N THR A 409 -20.25 -7.06 -3.54
CA THR A 409 -19.00 -7.07 -4.32
C THR A 409 -17.75 -7.30 -3.49
N ARG A 410 -17.86 -7.39 -2.15
CA ARG A 410 -16.71 -7.26 -1.26
C ARG A 410 -15.62 -8.31 -1.49
N LEU A 411 -16.00 -9.56 -1.75
CA LEU A 411 -15.02 -10.60 -2.06
C LEU A 411 -14.26 -10.27 -3.36
N LEU A 412 -14.96 -9.78 -4.39
CA LEU A 412 -14.36 -9.37 -5.66
C LEU A 412 -13.46 -8.12 -5.48
N ASP A 413 -13.80 -7.22 -4.56
CA ASP A 413 -12.94 -6.08 -4.20
C ASP A 413 -11.62 -6.55 -3.58
N ILE A 414 -11.64 -7.61 -2.76
CA ILE A 414 -10.40 -8.24 -2.27
C ILE A 414 -9.62 -8.89 -3.42
N MET A 415 -10.27 -9.50 -4.41
CA MET A 415 -9.57 -10.10 -5.56
C MET A 415 -8.83 -9.03 -6.38
N ASP A 416 -9.47 -7.90 -6.65
CA ASP A 416 -8.81 -6.75 -7.30
C ASP A 416 -7.60 -6.25 -6.49
N MET A 417 -7.76 -6.08 -5.17
CA MET A 417 -6.69 -5.65 -4.26
C MET A 417 -5.54 -6.66 -4.19
N THR A 418 -5.84 -7.95 -4.17
CA THR A 418 -4.85 -9.04 -4.20
C THR A 418 -4.03 -9.03 -5.49
N ILE A 419 -4.68 -8.82 -6.64
CA ILE A 419 -4.00 -8.69 -7.94
C ILE A 419 -3.09 -7.46 -7.93
N PHE A 420 -3.61 -6.33 -7.43
CA PHE A 420 -2.85 -5.10 -7.28
C PHE A 420 -1.59 -5.31 -6.42
N ASP A 421 -1.76 -5.86 -5.23
CA ASP A 421 -0.67 -6.12 -4.28
C ASP A 421 0.36 -7.11 -4.85
N PHE A 422 -0.07 -8.14 -5.60
CA PHE A 422 0.87 -9.08 -6.22
C PHE A 422 1.71 -8.44 -7.32
N LEU A 423 1.12 -7.61 -8.19
CA LEU A 423 1.85 -6.93 -9.26
C LEU A 423 2.98 -6.06 -8.72
N MET A 424 2.76 -5.40 -7.58
CA MET A 424 3.79 -4.62 -6.88
C MET A 424 4.67 -5.44 -5.91
N GLY A 425 4.24 -6.64 -5.51
CA GLY A 425 4.93 -7.47 -4.51
C GLY A 425 4.71 -7.02 -3.06
N ASN A 426 3.56 -6.40 -2.76
CA ASN A 426 3.21 -5.94 -1.42
C ASN A 426 2.60 -7.06 -0.57
N MET A 427 3.33 -7.50 0.45
CA MET A 427 2.89 -8.55 1.35
C MET A 427 2.15 -8.04 2.59
N ASP A 428 2.08 -6.71 2.81
CA ASP A 428 1.72 -6.12 4.10
C ASP A 428 0.26 -5.61 4.18
N ARG A 429 -0.63 -6.17 3.35
CA ARG A 429 -2.06 -5.82 3.33
C ARG A 429 -2.83 -6.44 4.50
N HIS A 430 -2.50 -6.06 5.73
CA HIS A 430 -3.17 -6.60 6.93
C HIS A 430 -4.59 -6.07 7.18
N HIS A 431 -4.86 -4.88 6.67
CA HIS A 431 -6.12 -4.16 6.85
C HIS A 431 -6.44 -3.42 5.55
N TYR A 432 -7.71 -3.07 5.41
CA TYR A 432 -8.18 -2.19 4.35
C TYR A 432 -9.27 -1.26 4.90
N GLU A 433 -9.51 -0.15 4.20
CA GLU A 433 -10.50 0.85 4.63
C GLU A 433 -11.65 0.97 3.63
N THR A 434 -12.84 1.30 4.13
CA THR A 434 -13.99 1.73 3.33
C THR A 434 -14.57 3.01 3.91
N PHE A 435 -15.28 3.81 3.11
CA PHE A 435 -16.07 4.92 3.64
C PHE A 435 -17.32 4.38 4.34
N GLU A 436 -17.53 4.78 5.59
CA GLU A 436 -18.65 4.27 6.41
C GLU A 436 -20.00 4.66 5.82
N LYS A 437 -20.11 5.88 5.25
CA LYS A 437 -21.33 6.39 4.59
C LYS A 437 -21.88 5.43 3.54
N PHE A 438 -21.01 4.80 2.76
CA PHE A 438 -21.44 3.90 1.68
C PHE A 438 -21.76 2.47 2.16
N GLY A 439 -21.55 2.15 3.44
CA GLY A 439 -21.83 0.82 3.98
C GLY A 439 -20.92 -0.27 3.41
N ASN A 440 -21.49 -1.44 3.12
CA ASN A 440 -20.71 -2.59 2.63
C ASN A 440 -20.50 -2.58 1.11
N GLU A 441 -21.41 -1.95 0.36
CA GLU A 441 -21.41 -1.88 -1.10
C GLU A 441 -20.66 -0.65 -1.60
N THR A 442 -19.34 -0.71 -1.48
CA THR A 442 -18.41 0.34 -1.88
C THR A 442 -17.06 -0.26 -2.19
N PHE A 443 -16.23 0.46 -2.94
CA PHE A 443 -14.85 0.07 -3.18
C PHE A 443 -14.01 0.06 -1.89
N ILE A 444 -12.92 -0.71 -1.93
CA ILE A 444 -11.86 -0.73 -0.91
C ILE A 444 -10.83 0.36 -1.21
N ILE A 445 -10.46 1.17 -0.23
CA ILE A 445 -9.40 2.18 -0.39
C ILE A 445 -8.02 1.51 -0.27
N HIS A 446 -7.18 1.66 -1.28
CA HIS A 446 -5.84 1.09 -1.35
C HIS A 446 -4.79 2.03 -0.71
N LEU A 447 -4.66 2.00 0.62
CA LEU A 447 -3.72 2.85 1.39
C LEU A 447 -2.42 2.12 1.76
N ASP A 448 -1.38 2.85 2.16
CA ASP A 448 -0.12 2.28 2.68
C ASP A 448 0.54 1.26 1.73
N ASN A 449 0.88 1.72 0.53
CA ASN A 449 1.44 0.89 -0.54
C ASN A 449 2.99 0.84 -0.51
N GLY A 450 3.60 1.51 0.47
CA GLY A 450 5.05 1.74 0.58
C GLY A 450 5.93 0.50 0.66
N ARG A 451 5.38 -0.68 0.97
CA ARG A 451 6.14 -1.95 0.97
C ARG A 451 6.11 -2.69 -0.36
N GLY A 452 5.47 -2.13 -1.40
CA GLY A 452 5.62 -2.59 -2.77
C GLY A 452 7.03 -2.34 -3.32
N PHE A 453 7.28 -2.92 -4.51
CA PHE A 453 8.47 -2.69 -5.32
C PHE A 453 9.79 -2.81 -4.54
N GLY A 454 9.84 -3.75 -3.58
CA GLY A 454 11.08 -4.03 -2.84
C GLY A 454 11.96 -5.07 -3.48
N LYS A 455 11.37 -5.94 -4.31
CA LYS A 455 12.09 -7.00 -5.01
C LYS A 455 11.60 -7.05 -6.45
N HIS A 456 12.50 -6.95 -7.43
CA HIS A 456 12.17 -7.15 -8.84
C HIS A 456 12.59 -8.53 -9.35
N SER A 457 13.55 -9.16 -8.69
CA SER A 457 14.04 -10.50 -9.03
C SER A 457 13.20 -11.64 -8.42
N HIS A 458 12.27 -11.32 -7.51
CA HIS A 458 11.38 -12.28 -6.84
C HIS A 458 9.89 -11.94 -7.04
N ASP A 459 9.08 -12.97 -7.25
CA ASP A 459 7.62 -12.87 -7.32
C ASP A 459 7.01 -13.65 -6.15
N GLU A 460 6.38 -12.93 -5.23
CA GLU A 460 5.83 -13.53 -4.01
C GLU A 460 4.46 -14.15 -4.26
N MET A 461 4.46 -15.42 -4.66
CA MET A 461 3.24 -16.16 -5.00
C MET A 461 2.25 -16.26 -3.84
N SER A 462 2.71 -16.17 -2.58
CA SER A 462 1.80 -16.21 -1.43
C SER A 462 0.83 -15.01 -1.38
N ILE A 463 1.10 -13.92 -2.10
CA ILE A 463 0.15 -12.80 -2.23
C ILE A 463 -1.06 -13.22 -3.07
N LEU A 464 -0.90 -14.09 -4.08
CA LEU A 464 -2.01 -14.54 -4.94
C LEU A 464 -2.88 -15.64 -4.34
N VAL A 465 -2.56 -16.15 -3.15
CA VAL A 465 -3.33 -17.21 -2.49
C VAL A 465 -4.84 -16.91 -2.37
N PRO A 466 -5.30 -15.68 -2.06
CA PRO A 466 -6.72 -15.36 -2.08
C PRO A 466 -7.37 -15.63 -3.45
N LEU A 467 -6.68 -15.32 -4.55
CA LEU A 467 -7.19 -15.54 -5.90
C LEU A 467 -7.24 -17.03 -6.25
N THR A 468 -6.21 -17.80 -5.88
CA THR A 468 -6.17 -19.25 -6.12
C THR A 468 -7.19 -20.02 -5.29
N GLN A 469 -7.45 -19.59 -4.05
CA GLN A 469 -8.41 -20.26 -3.17
C GLN A 469 -9.85 -19.90 -3.53
N CYS A 470 -10.13 -18.62 -3.80
CA CYS A 470 -11.49 -18.18 -4.06
C CYS A 470 -11.93 -18.46 -5.50
N CYS A 471 -10.99 -18.46 -6.45
CA CYS A 471 -11.22 -18.57 -7.89
C CYS A 471 -12.38 -17.68 -8.36
N ARG A 472 -12.35 -16.40 -7.99
CA ARG A 472 -13.33 -15.40 -8.46
C ARG A 472 -12.63 -14.11 -8.91
N VAL A 473 -13.17 -13.44 -9.92
CA VAL A 473 -12.66 -12.15 -10.42
C VAL A 473 -13.78 -11.38 -11.13
N ARG A 474 -13.71 -10.05 -11.16
CA ARG A 474 -14.59 -9.23 -12.00
C ARG A 474 -14.24 -9.42 -13.48
N LYS A 475 -15.25 -9.51 -14.34
CA LYS A 475 -15.06 -9.54 -15.80
C LYS A 475 -14.34 -8.30 -16.30
N SER A 476 -14.67 -7.12 -15.77
CA SER A 476 -13.98 -5.87 -16.10
C SER A 476 -12.47 -5.95 -15.81
N THR A 477 -12.08 -6.43 -14.63
CA THR A 477 -10.68 -6.63 -14.25
C THR A 477 -10.01 -7.68 -15.14
N HIS A 478 -10.64 -8.84 -15.34
CA HIS A 478 -10.09 -9.92 -16.17
C HIS A 478 -9.76 -9.46 -17.60
N LEU A 479 -10.69 -8.75 -18.26
CA LEU A 479 -10.50 -8.23 -19.61
C LEU A 479 -9.39 -7.17 -19.69
N ARG A 480 -9.27 -6.31 -18.68
CA ARG A 480 -8.17 -5.32 -18.62
C ARG A 480 -6.82 -6.00 -18.45
N LEU A 481 -6.72 -7.01 -17.59
CA LEU A 481 -5.47 -7.76 -17.41
C LEU A 481 -5.03 -8.45 -18.71
N GLN A 482 -5.99 -9.04 -19.44
CA GLN A 482 -5.72 -9.62 -20.77
C GLN A 482 -5.27 -8.56 -21.78
N LEU A 483 -5.89 -7.38 -21.78
CA LEU A 483 -5.48 -6.26 -22.64
C LEU A 483 -4.05 -5.82 -22.32
N LEU A 484 -3.72 -5.62 -21.05
CA LEU A 484 -2.42 -5.14 -20.57
C LEU A 484 -1.27 -6.13 -20.81
N ALA A 485 -1.59 -7.38 -21.14
CA ALA A 485 -0.61 -8.40 -21.52
C ALA A 485 -0.26 -8.39 -23.02
N LYS A 486 -1.04 -7.66 -23.85
CA LYS A 486 -0.76 -7.52 -25.29
C LYS A 486 0.36 -6.51 -25.53
N GLU A 487 1.16 -6.71 -26.57
CA GLU A 487 2.32 -5.85 -26.84
C GLU A 487 1.95 -4.38 -27.12
N GLU A 488 0.77 -4.13 -27.69
CA GLU A 488 0.30 -2.77 -27.97
C GLU A 488 -0.02 -1.99 -26.68
N TYR A 489 -0.40 -2.70 -25.62
CA TYR A 489 -0.83 -2.15 -24.32
C TYR A 489 0.01 -2.70 -23.15
N LYS A 490 1.25 -3.09 -23.43
CA LYS A 490 2.13 -3.73 -22.45
C LYS A 490 2.26 -2.91 -21.18
N LEU A 491 1.99 -3.55 -20.03
CA LEU A 491 1.92 -2.89 -18.72
C LEU A 491 3.20 -2.12 -18.37
N SER A 492 4.39 -2.71 -18.59
CA SER A 492 5.68 -2.03 -18.35
C SER A 492 5.81 -0.71 -19.12
N MET A 493 5.42 -0.69 -20.39
CA MET A 493 5.52 0.49 -21.26
C MET A 493 4.51 1.58 -20.84
N LEU A 494 3.29 1.19 -20.46
CA LEU A 494 2.28 2.12 -19.95
C LEU A 494 2.71 2.72 -18.62
N MET A 495 3.25 1.91 -17.71
CA MET A 495 3.79 2.38 -16.44
C MET A 495 4.96 3.33 -16.64
N ALA A 496 5.91 3.00 -17.52
CA ALA A 496 7.04 3.87 -17.85
C ALA A 496 6.58 5.23 -18.38
N GLU A 497 5.63 5.23 -19.34
CA GLU A 497 5.07 6.46 -19.91
C GLU A 497 4.30 7.30 -18.88
N SER A 498 3.54 6.64 -17.99
CA SER A 498 2.76 7.29 -16.94
C SER A 498 3.65 7.92 -15.87
N LEU A 499 4.71 7.21 -15.43
CA LEU A 499 5.63 7.64 -14.38
C LEU A 499 6.61 8.74 -14.84
N VAL A 500 6.86 8.86 -16.14
CA VAL A 500 7.82 9.86 -16.67
C VAL A 500 7.40 11.31 -16.35
N ARG A 501 6.12 11.52 -16.05
CA ARG A 501 5.54 12.83 -15.71
C ARG A 501 5.83 13.27 -14.28
N ASP A 502 6.26 12.35 -13.41
CA ASP A 502 6.62 12.68 -12.03
C ASP A 502 7.99 13.36 -11.98
N ARG A 503 8.15 14.34 -11.08
CA ARG A 503 9.39 15.12 -10.93
C ARG A 503 10.58 14.27 -10.47
N LEU A 504 10.33 13.15 -9.78
CA LEU A 504 11.36 12.23 -9.31
C LEU A 504 11.69 11.12 -10.32
N SER A 505 11.22 11.25 -11.57
CA SER A 505 11.52 10.29 -12.64
C SER A 505 13.04 10.08 -12.82
N PRO A 506 13.52 8.83 -12.94
CA PRO A 506 12.75 7.59 -12.97
C PRO A 506 12.24 7.15 -11.59
N ILE A 507 10.96 6.80 -11.46
CA ILE A 507 10.38 6.29 -10.20
C ILE A 507 10.69 4.80 -9.99
N LEU A 508 10.53 4.00 -11.06
CA LEU A 508 10.89 2.59 -11.09
C LEU A 508 12.01 2.37 -12.10
N ILE A 509 12.98 1.53 -11.73
CA ILE A 509 14.01 1.04 -12.65
C ILE A 509 13.44 -0.03 -13.58
N GLN A 510 14.09 -0.23 -14.73
CA GLN A 510 13.65 -1.17 -15.76
C GLN A 510 13.32 -2.58 -15.23
N PRO A 511 14.13 -3.19 -14.33
CA PRO A 511 13.81 -4.52 -13.79
C PRO A 511 12.46 -4.60 -13.07
N HIS A 512 12.02 -3.54 -12.38
CA HIS A 512 10.69 -3.52 -11.76
C HIS A 512 9.58 -3.47 -12.81
N LEU A 513 9.77 -2.71 -13.89
CA LEU A 513 8.81 -2.66 -14.99
C LEU A 513 8.68 -4.03 -15.67
N ASP A 514 9.80 -4.70 -15.93
CA ASP A 514 9.81 -6.04 -16.52
C ASP A 514 9.18 -7.08 -15.59
N ALA A 515 9.39 -6.97 -14.27
CA ALA A 515 8.76 -7.82 -13.28
C ALA A 515 7.23 -7.68 -13.27
N MET A 516 6.68 -6.49 -13.54
CA MET A 516 5.23 -6.30 -13.62
C MET A 516 4.61 -7.08 -14.78
N ASP A 517 5.25 -7.11 -15.95
CA ASP A 517 4.77 -7.93 -17.07
C ASP A 517 4.84 -9.42 -16.75
N ARG A 518 5.91 -9.87 -16.08
CA ARG A 518 6.05 -11.27 -15.64
C ARG A 518 4.96 -11.64 -14.64
N ARG A 519 4.73 -10.80 -13.63
CA ARG A 519 3.66 -10.98 -12.62
C ARG A 519 2.27 -10.97 -13.26
N LEU A 520 2.01 -10.08 -14.22
CA LEU A 520 0.74 -10.07 -14.94
C LEU A 520 0.45 -11.42 -15.62
N ARG A 521 1.46 -12.05 -16.22
CA ARG A 521 1.32 -13.40 -16.80
C ARG A 521 1.02 -14.46 -15.73
N HIS A 522 1.62 -14.36 -14.54
CA HIS A 522 1.28 -15.24 -13.42
C HIS A 522 -0.18 -15.09 -12.98
N VAL A 523 -0.69 -13.86 -12.87
CA VAL A 523 -2.11 -13.60 -12.56
C VAL A 523 -3.03 -14.24 -13.60
N LEU A 524 -2.74 -14.01 -14.89
CA LEU A 524 -3.53 -14.57 -15.98
C LEU A 524 -3.48 -16.11 -16.01
N LYS A 525 -2.32 -16.69 -15.69
CA LYS A 525 -2.17 -18.15 -15.58
C LYS A 525 -3.04 -18.72 -14.45
N VAL A 526 -2.99 -18.12 -13.26
CA VAL A 526 -3.84 -18.52 -12.13
C VAL A 526 -5.32 -18.44 -12.49
N LEU A 527 -5.75 -17.38 -13.18
CA LEU A 527 -7.14 -17.25 -13.64
C LEU A 527 -7.51 -18.31 -14.68
N SER A 528 -6.60 -18.65 -15.60
CA SER A 528 -6.82 -19.74 -16.56
C SER A 528 -7.03 -21.08 -15.86
N GLU A 529 -6.17 -21.39 -14.89
CA GLU A 529 -6.25 -22.63 -14.10
C GLU A 529 -7.56 -22.70 -13.29
N CYS A 530 -7.98 -21.59 -12.68
CA CYS A 530 -9.29 -21.50 -12.03
C CYS A 530 -10.45 -21.73 -13.02
N VAL A 531 -10.42 -21.10 -14.20
CA VAL A 531 -11.46 -21.23 -15.23
C VAL A 531 -11.55 -22.65 -15.78
N GLU A 532 -10.41 -23.31 -15.99
CA GLU A 532 -10.35 -24.71 -16.43
C GLU A 532 -10.92 -25.67 -15.39
N LYS A 533 -10.73 -25.37 -14.09
CA LYS A 533 -11.19 -26.20 -12.98
C LYS A 533 -12.67 -25.99 -12.64
N GLU A 534 -13.10 -24.74 -12.48
CA GLU A 534 -14.41 -24.38 -11.91
C GLU A 534 -15.41 -23.88 -12.98
N GLY A 535 -14.93 -23.57 -14.20
CA GLY A 535 -15.75 -23.05 -15.30
C GLY A 535 -15.80 -21.52 -15.34
N TYR A 536 -15.86 -20.96 -16.56
CA TYR A 536 -15.75 -19.51 -16.79
C TYR A 536 -16.80 -18.68 -16.05
N SER A 537 -18.07 -19.10 -16.06
CA SER A 537 -19.18 -18.36 -15.44
C SER A 537 -19.12 -18.36 -13.92
N TYR A 538 -18.48 -19.35 -13.30
CA TYR A 538 -18.29 -19.39 -11.85
C TYR A 538 -17.16 -18.44 -11.42
N VAL A 539 -16.07 -18.44 -12.19
CA VAL A 539 -14.87 -17.65 -11.87
C VAL A 539 -15.03 -16.18 -12.22
N VAL A 540 -15.63 -15.88 -13.36
CA VAL A 540 -15.67 -14.52 -13.91
C VAL A 540 -17.06 -13.92 -13.71
N GLU A 541 -17.20 -13.08 -12.68
CA GLU A 541 -18.44 -12.37 -12.38
C GLU A 541 -18.69 -11.29 -13.43
N ASP A 542 -19.85 -11.33 -14.10
CA ASP A 542 -20.21 -10.34 -15.12
C ASP A 542 -20.67 -9.03 -14.49
N ASP A 543 -19.71 -8.17 -14.18
CA ASP A 543 -19.98 -6.82 -13.73
C ASP A 543 -20.21 -5.84 -14.89
N LEU A 544 -20.22 -6.27 -16.17
CA LEU A 544 -20.35 -5.41 -17.34
C LEU A 544 -21.80 -5.20 -17.80
N GLN A 545 -22.70 -6.12 -17.48
CA GLN A 545 -24.13 -5.93 -17.75
C GLN A 545 -24.71 -4.98 -16.69
N GLY A 546 -25.27 -3.84 -17.12
CA GLY A 546 -25.93 -2.93 -16.21
C GLY A 546 -27.08 -3.62 -15.49
N HIS A 547 -27.34 -3.26 -14.22
CA HIS A 547 -28.58 -3.63 -13.50
C HIS A 547 -29.81 -2.98 -14.18
N GLY A 548 -30.15 -3.47 -15.38
CA GLY A 548 -31.24 -3.00 -16.23
C GLY A 548 -32.06 -4.14 -16.82
N SER A 549 -31.89 -5.37 -16.34
CA SER A 549 -32.78 -6.48 -16.65
C SER A 549 -33.19 -7.15 -15.36
N ASP A 550 -34.40 -6.82 -14.89
CA ASP A 550 -35.20 -7.70 -14.07
C ASP A 550 -35.34 -9.05 -14.78
N HIS A 551 -34.41 -9.97 -14.54
CA HIS A 551 -34.67 -11.37 -14.78
C HIS A 551 -35.45 -11.89 -13.58
N ALA A 552 -36.77 -11.75 -13.68
CA ALA A 552 -37.73 -12.51 -12.91
C ALA A 552 -37.30 -13.99 -12.90
N HIS A 553 -36.85 -14.45 -11.74
CA HIS A 553 -36.70 -15.87 -11.44
C HIS A 553 -38.10 -16.51 -11.46
N ASN A 554 -38.54 -16.97 -12.64
CA ASN A 554 -39.56 -18.00 -12.72
C ASN A 554 -38.91 -19.34 -12.34
N GLY A 555 -38.91 -19.65 -11.04
CA GLY A 555 -38.62 -20.98 -10.55
C GLY A 555 -39.70 -21.98 -11.00
N PRO A 556 -39.34 -23.23 -11.35
CA PRO A 556 -40.32 -24.23 -11.71
C PRO A 556 -41.11 -24.66 -10.47
N ARG A 557 -42.43 -24.47 -10.51
CA ARG A 557 -43.38 -25.09 -9.57
C ARG A 557 -43.23 -26.62 -9.64
N ARG A 558 -42.71 -27.22 -8.58
CA ARG A 558 -42.84 -28.66 -8.32
C ARG A 558 -44.31 -29.01 -8.03
N ARG A 559 -44.81 -30.01 -8.73
CA ARG A 559 -45.73 -31.01 -8.18
C ARG A 559 -45.00 -32.33 -8.16
#